data_AF-W1WES5-F1
#
_entry.id   AF-W1WES5-F1
#
_cell.length_a   1.000
_cell.length_b   1.000
_cell.length_c   1.000
_cell.angle_alpha   90.00
_cell.angle_beta   90.00
_cell.angle_gamma   90.00
#
_symmetry.space_group_name_H-M   'P 1'
#
loop_
_entity.id
_entity.type
_entity.pdbx_description
1 polymer ?
#
loop_
_entity_poly.entity_id
_entity_poly.type
_entity_poly.pdbx_seq_one_letter_code
_entity_poly.pdbx_strand_id
1 'polypeptide(L)'
;DTDAVNVAQLKNVGVAVTGNTGKSDFLTDGGKLNVIGTGRVSTVAAHDGAKDSRITVGFDDTGMVRAGKNVTVDEKTVDGRTTYTINAADTAAKYDFLTNAKANGGNLDGTAKPATVANGNTVNYAAGKNLTVKQEINQSIGEQTYTYSLNSDLGGITSITNNGGTTMHFDPDNISITGGNLDLGGNNITNLKSGGDVINNAANIGDVTRISKANEKHIKPGEYAVDNNGKVTMTYVDGNNKDVPNETAVITGIAKQDLS
;
A
#
# COMPACT_ATOMS: atom_id res chain seq x y z
N ASP A 1 -6.47 -66.46 -76.46
CA ASP A 1 -6.84 -67.77 -75.91
C ASP A 1 -7.52 -67.64 -74.57
N THR A 2 -8.84 -67.62 -74.63
CA THR A 2 -9.74 -67.56 -73.48
C THR A 2 -10.12 -68.98 -73.07
N ASP A 3 -9.14 -69.73 -72.59
CA ASP A 3 -9.47 -70.93 -71.84
C ASP A 3 -9.85 -70.53 -70.42
N ALA A 4 -11.00 -71.03 -70.01
CA ALA A 4 -11.69 -70.60 -68.81
C ALA A 4 -10.87 -70.95 -67.56
N VAL A 5 -10.37 -69.91 -66.89
CA VAL A 5 -9.95 -69.99 -65.48
C VAL A 5 -11.17 -70.46 -64.68
N ASN A 6 -11.06 -71.55 -63.91
CA ASN A 6 -12.19 -71.95 -63.09
C ASN A 6 -12.38 -70.98 -61.92
N VAL A 7 -13.65 -70.85 -61.58
CA VAL A 7 -14.16 -69.70 -60.84
C VAL A 7 -13.67 -69.67 -59.38
N ALA A 8 -13.08 -70.75 -58.85
CA ALA A 8 -12.63 -70.79 -57.46
C ALA A 8 -11.16 -70.35 -57.27
N GLN A 9 -10.32 -70.53 -58.29
CA GLN A 9 -8.87 -70.30 -58.18
C GLN A 9 -8.50 -68.83 -58.36
N LEU A 10 -9.22 -68.11 -59.22
CA LEU A 10 -9.11 -66.65 -59.34
C LEU A 10 -9.70 -65.92 -58.13
N LYS A 11 -10.59 -66.58 -57.37
CA LYS A 11 -11.34 -65.98 -56.26
C LYS A 11 -10.54 -65.75 -54.97
N ASN A 12 -9.34 -66.33 -54.80
CA ASN A 12 -8.66 -66.32 -53.50
C ASN A 12 -7.29 -65.60 -53.45
N VAL A 13 -6.79 -65.00 -54.53
CA VAL A 13 -5.38 -64.55 -54.62
C VAL A 13 -5.20 -63.06 -54.34
N GLY A 14 -5.93 -62.48 -53.40
CA GLY A 14 -5.67 -61.08 -53.01
C GLY A 14 -4.45 -60.97 -52.10
N VAL A 15 -3.21 -60.72 -52.51
CA VAL A 15 -2.47 -60.42 -53.76
C VAL A 15 -1.18 -61.27 -53.64
N ALA A 16 -0.63 -61.87 -54.70
CA ALA A 16 0.61 -62.67 -54.55
C ALA A 16 1.79 -62.08 -55.34
N VAL A 17 2.79 -61.57 -54.62
CA VAL A 17 4.07 -61.10 -55.18
C VAL A 17 5.22 -61.67 -54.34
N THR A 18 6.17 -62.40 -54.95
CA THR A 18 7.51 -62.61 -54.37
C THR A 18 8.53 -62.87 -55.48
N GLY A 19 9.46 -61.93 -55.65
CA GLY A 19 10.44 -61.93 -56.73
C GLY A 19 11.74 -62.68 -56.37
N ASN A 20 12.31 -63.38 -57.35
CA ASN A 20 13.72 -63.78 -57.40
C ASN A 20 13.97 -64.42 -58.78
N THR A 21 15.00 -64.13 -59.57
CA THR A 21 16.23 -63.35 -59.42
C THR A 21 16.44 -62.59 -60.73
N GLY A 22 16.74 -61.29 -60.63
CA GLY A 22 17.45 -60.56 -61.68
C GLY A 22 16.72 -59.40 -62.34
N LYS A 23 15.38 -59.41 -62.42
CA LYS A 23 14.46 -58.31 -62.80
C LYS A 23 13.06 -58.90 -62.93
N SER A 24 12.27 -58.87 -61.86
CA SER A 24 10.86 -59.27 -61.92
C SER A 24 10.06 -58.04 -62.32
N ASP A 25 9.62 -58.02 -63.58
CA ASP A 25 8.83 -56.93 -64.15
C ASP A 25 7.36 -57.35 -64.17
N PHE A 26 6.48 -56.56 -63.55
CA PHE A 26 5.04 -56.81 -63.53
C PHE A 26 4.43 -56.25 -64.82
N LEU A 27 4.42 -57.05 -65.88
CA LEU A 27 3.80 -56.67 -67.14
C LEU A 27 2.29 -56.91 -67.06
N THR A 28 1.54 -55.81 -66.96
CA THR A 28 0.10 -55.82 -67.17
C THR A 28 -0.18 -55.90 -68.67
N ASP A 29 -1.07 -56.80 -69.09
CA ASP A 29 -1.53 -56.86 -70.48
C ASP A 29 -2.16 -55.50 -70.85
N GLY A 30 -1.69 -54.89 -71.95
CA GLY A 30 -2.08 -53.53 -72.35
C GLY A 30 -1.39 -52.36 -71.60
N GLY A 31 -0.41 -52.63 -70.72
CA GLY A 31 0.51 -51.61 -70.18
C GLY A 31 -0.04 -50.68 -69.10
N LYS A 32 -1.12 -51.04 -68.41
CA LYS A 32 -1.80 -50.18 -67.42
C LYS A 32 -2.01 -50.86 -66.07
N LEU A 33 -1.35 -50.36 -65.03
CA LEU A 33 -1.60 -50.72 -63.62
C LEU A 33 -2.44 -49.62 -62.93
N ASN A 34 -3.68 -49.95 -62.55
CA ASN A 34 -4.55 -49.05 -61.78
C ASN A 34 -4.39 -49.29 -60.28
N VAL A 35 -3.68 -48.41 -59.58
CA VAL A 35 -3.67 -48.36 -58.11
C VAL A 35 -4.71 -47.34 -57.68
N ILE A 36 -5.77 -47.80 -56.99
CA ILE A 36 -6.87 -46.95 -56.52
C ILE A 36 -6.76 -46.85 -55.00
N GLY A 37 -6.19 -45.75 -54.51
CA GLY A 37 -6.30 -45.36 -53.10
C GLY A 37 -7.52 -44.47 -52.91
N THR A 38 -8.43 -44.83 -52.00
CA THR A 38 -9.52 -43.94 -51.55
C THR A 38 -9.17 -43.40 -50.18
N GLY A 39 -9.09 -42.06 -50.04
CA GLY A 39 -8.78 -41.39 -48.76
C GLY A 39 -7.52 -40.54 -48.84
N ARG A 40 -6.68 -40.58 -47.79
CA ARG A 40 -5.56 -39.64 -47.60
C ARG A 40 -4.34 -39.88 -48.49
N VAL A 41 -4.29 -41.01 -49.18
CA VAL A 41 -3.27 -41.32 -50.19
C VAL A 41 -4.00 -41.69 -51.46
N SER A 42 -3.69 -41.00 -52.54
CA SER A 42 -4.21 -41.26 -53.87
C SER A 42 -3.05 -41.46 -54.85
N THR A 43 -3.26 -42.21 -55.90
CA THR A 43 -2.26 -42.45 -56.93
C THR A 43 -2.90 -42.27 -58.29
N VAL A 44 -2.27 -41.45 -59.14
CA VAL A 44 -2.67 -41.31 -60.53
C VAL A 44 -1.51 -41.81 -61.39
N ALA A 45 -1.75 -42.89 -62.15
CA ALA A 45 -0.83 -43.36 -63.16
C ALA A 45 -1.10 -42.59 -64.46
N ALA A 46 -0.22 -41.65 -64.81
CA ALA A 46 -0.28 -40.98 -66.11
C ALA A 46 0.53 -41.78 -67.13
N HIS A 47 -0.11 -42.24 -68.20
CA HIS A 47 0.58 -42.80 -69.36
C HIS A 47 0.73 -41.70 -70.41
N ASP A 48 1.93 -41.14 -70.55
CA ASP A 48 2.26 -40.11 -71.55
C ASP A 48 2.88 -40.69 -72.84
N GLY A 49 2.88 -42.02 -72.99
CA GLY A 49 3.44 -42.70 -74.15
C GLY A 49 4.98 -42.71 -74.22
N ALA A 50 5.68 -42.10 -73.25
CA ALA A 50 7.12 -42.24 -73.08
C ALA A 50 7.44 -43.48 -72.22
N LYS A 51 8.62 -44.08 -72.42
CA LYS A 51 8.99 -45.39 -71.86
C LYS A 51 9.15 -45.46 -70.33
N ASP A 52 8.98 -44.34 -69.62
CA ASP A 52 9.10 -44.27 -68.16
C ASP A 52 7.74 -43.96 -67.53
N SER A 53 7.01 -45.01 -67.15
CA SER A 53 5.74 -44.86 -66.43
C SER A 53 6.00 -44.32 -65.02
N ARG A 54 5.71 -43.04 -64.81
CA ARG A 54 5.84 -42.39 -63.49
C ARG A 54 4.56 -42.62 -62.68
N ILE A 55 4.70 -43.22 -61.50
CA ILE A 55 3.62 -43.28 -60.52
C ILE A 55 3.67 -41.99 -59.70
N THR A 56 2.66 -41.14 -59.82
CA THR A 56 2.51 -39.97 -58.94
C THR A 56 1.65 -40.36 -57.74
N VAL A 57 2.24 -40.26 -56.55
CA VAL A 57 1.56 -40.47 -55.26
C VAL A 57 1.19 -39.10 -54.69
N GLY A 58 -0.10 -38.84 -54.55
CA GLY A 58 -0.63 -37.65 -53.88
C GLY A 58 -1.04 -37.97 -52.45
N PHE A 59 -0.70 -37.08 -51.52
CA PHE A 59 -1.15 -37.14 -50.13
C PHE A 59 -2.16 -36.01 -49.91
N ASP A 60 -3.33 -36.34 -49.34
CA ASP A 60 -4.29 -35.33 -48.86
C ASP A 60 -3.92 -34.96 -47.42
N ASP A 61 -3.25 -33.83 -47.29
CA ASP A 61 -2.87 -33.26 -46.01
C ASP A 61 -3.92 -32.30 -45.45
N THR A 62 -5.00 -31.99 -46.18
CA THR A 62 -6.05 -31.05 -45.76
C THR A 62 -6.55 -31.35 -44.34
N GLY A 63 -6.48 -30.37 -43.44
CA GLY A 63 -7.01 -30.50 -42.08
C GLY A 63 -6.26 -31.50 -41.17
N MET A 64 -4.98 -31.81 -41.46
CA MET A 64 -4.06 -32.51 -40.53
C MET A 64 -3.97 -31.80 -39.18
N VAL A 65 -4.01 -30.47 -39.21
CA VAL A 65 -3.91 -29.60 -38.04
C VAL A 65 -5.23 -28.88 -37.87
N ARG A 66 -5.78 -28.87 -36.65
CA ARG A 66 -7.09 -28.27 -36.35
C ARG A 66 -6.94 -27.06 -35.46
N ALA A 67 -7.71 -26.01 -35.78
CA ALA A 67 -7.87 -24.85 -34.92
C ALA A 67 -8.51 -25.24 -33.58
N GLY A 68 -8.08 -24.56 -32.52
CA GLY A 68 -8.65 -24.65 -31.17
C GLY A 68 -9.23 -23.30 -30.75
N LYS A 69 -9.80 -23.23 -29.54
CA LYS A 69 -10.49 -22.01 -29.05
C LYS A 69 -9.68 -20.71 -29.20
N ASN A 70 -8.36 -20.78 -29.02
CA ASN A 70 -7.45 -19.62 -29.08
C ASN A 70 -6.31 -19.80 -30.11
N VAL A 71 -6.47 -20.78 -31.01
CA VAL A 71 -5.44 -21.12 -32.00
C VAL A 71 -6.10 -21.13 -33.36
N THR A 72 -5.67 -20.22 -34.23
CA THR A 72 -6.02 -20.24 -35.64
C THR A 72 -4.92 -20.93 -36.43
N VAL A 73 -5.30 -21.63 -37.49
CA VAL A 73 -4.38 -22.35 -38.37
C VAL A 73 -4.60 -21.84 -39.78
N ASP A 74 -3.57 -21.24 -40.35
CA ASP A 74 -3.56 -20.83 -41.76
C ASP A 74 -2.83 -21.91 -42.57
N GLU A 75 -3.56 -22.55 -43.47
CA GLU A 75 -3.05 -23.60 -44.35
C GLU A 75 -2.74 -23.01 -45.72
N LYS A 76 -1.54 -23.28 -46.24
CA LYS A 76 -1.13 -22.86 -47.58
C LYS A 76 -0.35 -23.94 -48.30
N THR A 77 -0.83 -24.34 -49.47
CA THR A 77 -0.16 -25.29 -50.37
C THR A 77 0.43 -24.55 -51.56
N VAL A 78 1.73 -24.72 -51.80
CA VAL A 78 2.44 -24.20 -52.98
C VAL A 78 3.34 -25.30 -53.51
N ASP A 79 3.30 -25.56 -54.82
CA ASP A 79 4.11 -26.58 -55.51
C ASP A 79 4.09 -27.96 -54.83
N GLY A 80 2.93 -28.37 -54.34
CA GLY A 80 2.73 -29.67 -53.68
C GLY A 80 3.28 -29.76 -52.25
N ARG A 81 3.69 -28.64 -51.65
CA ARG A 81 4.10 -28.57 -50.24
C ARG A 81 3.10 -27.74 -49.44
N THR A 82 2.47 -28.36 -48.45
CA THR A 82 1.55 -27.67 -47.53
C THR A 82 2.30 -27.20 -46.29
N THR A 83 2.13 -25.93 -45.92
CA THR A 83 2.65 -25.32 -44.71
C THR A 83 1.50 -24.87 -43.82
N TYR A 84 1.63 -25.16 -42.52
CA TYR A 84 0.68 -24.73 -41.49
C TYR A 84 1.31 -23.63 -40.66
N THR A 85 0.72 -22.42 -40.70
CA THR A 85 1.07 -21.36 -39.77
C THR A 85 0.09 -21.41 -38.60
N ILE A 86 0.63 -21.78 -37.43
CA ILE A 86 -0.15 -21.89 -36.20
C ILE A 86 -0.03 -20.57 -35.45
N ASN A 87 -1.09 -19.78 -35.49
CA ASN A 87 -1.18 -18.56 -34.72
C ASN A 87 -1.93 -18.89 -33.42
N ALA A 88 -1.18 -19.06 -32.33
CA ALA A 88 -1.77 -19.03 -31.01
C ALA A 88 -1.94 -17.56 -30.63
N ALA A 89 -3.18 -17.09 -30.56
CA ALA A 89 -3.42 -15.81 -29.92
C ALA A 89 -3.03 -16.00 -28.45
N ASP A 90 -2.07 -15.22 -27.97
CA ASP A 90 -1.91 -14.99 -26.54
C ASP A 90 -3.11 -14.16 -26.09
N THR A 91 -4.27 -14.79 -26.05
CA THR A 91 -5.40 -14.33 -25.25
C THR A 91 -5.05 -14.59 -23.79
N ALA A 92 -3.93 -14.04 -23.31
CA ALA A 92 -3.78 -13.68 -21.91
C ALA A 92 -5.07 -12.94 -21.59
N ALA A 93 -5.88 -13.53 -20.72
CA ALA A 93 -7.18 -12.97 -20.38
C ALA A 93 -7.00 -11.50 -20.01
N LYS A 94 -7.54 -10.61 -20.86
CA LYS A 94 -7.48 -9.16 -20.64
C LYS A 94 -8.42 -8.86 -19.48
N TYR A 95 -7.88 -8.90 -18.27
CA TYR A 95 -8.62 -8.47 -17.09
C TYR A 95 -8.44 -6.97 -16.96
N ASP A 96 -9.39 -6.23 -17.51
CA ASP A 96 -9.51 -4.81 -17.20
C ASP A 96 -10.31 -4.70 -15.90
N PHE A 97 -9.80 -3.94 -14.93
CA PHE A 97 -10.51 -3.62 -13.71
C PHE A 97 -10.63 -2.12 -13.54
N LEU A 98 -11.73 -1.69 -12.94
CA LEU A 98 -11.96 -0.30 -12.61
C LEU A 98 -11.35 0.01 -11.25
N THR A 99 -10.64 1.13 -11.14
CA THR A 99 -10.15 1.65 -9.87
C THR A 99 -10.76 3.02 -9.61
N ASN A 100 -11.00 3.33 -8.33
CA ASN A 100 -11.49 4.63 -7.90
C ASN A 100 -11.03 4.90 -6.46
N ALA A 101 -10.70 6.15 -6.15
CA ALA A 101 -10.45 6.58 -4.78
C ALA A 101 -11.75 7.01 -4.10
N LYS A 102 -11.96 6.59 -2.84
CA LYS A 102 -13.12 6.97 -2.04
C LYS A 102 -12.68 7.36 -0.63
N ALA A 103 -13.12 8.53 -0.18
CA ALA A 103 -13.02 8.89 1.23
C ALA A 103 -13.97 8.02 2.06
N ASN A 104 -13.44 7.30 3.06
CA ASN A 104 -14.23 6.56 4.04
C ASN A 104 -13.93 7.12 5.45
N GLY A 105 -14.39 8.34 5.70
CA GLY A 105 -14.08 9.11 6.92
C GLY A 105 -12.79 9.94 6.85
N GLY A 106 -12.00 9.81 5.77
CA GLY A 106 -10.85 10.67 5.46
C GLY A 106 -11.15 11.75 4.40
N ASN A 107 -10.11 12.38 3.88
CA ASN A 107 -10.22 13.40 2.82
C ASN A 107 -9.66 12.88 1.48
N LEU A 108 -10.28 13.28 0.38
CA LEU A 108 -9.72 13.17 -0.96
C LEU A 108 -9.10 14.51 -1.34
N ASP A 109 -7.88 14.48 -1.86
CA ASP A 109 -7.29 15.65 -2.50
C ASP A 109 -7.75 15.68 -3.98
N GLY A 110 -8.69 16.59 -4.28
CA GLY A 110 -9.31 16.70 -5.59
C GLY A 110 -10.56 15.83 -5.80
N THR A 111 -10.95 15.64 -7.07
CA THR A 111 -12.17 14.90 -7.46
C THR A 111 -11.80 13.54 -8.04
N ALA A 112 -12.17 12.46 -7.34
CA ALA A 112 -11.97 11.10 -7.84
C ALA A 112 -13.02 10.71 -8.90
N LYS A 113 -12.59 9.98 -9.93
CA LYS A 113 -13.47 9.36 -10.94
C LYS A 113 -12.99 7.94 -11.23
N PRO A 114 -13.89 6.97 -11.43
CA PRO A 114 -13.51 5.63 -11.84
C PRO A 114 -12.72 5.65 -13.16
N ALA A 115 -11.61 4.91 -13.19
CA ALA A 115 -10.76 4.76 -14.35
C ALA A 115 -10.44 3.28 -14.61
N THR A 116 -10.49 2.87 -15.88
CA THR A 116 -10.12 1.52 -16.31
C THR A 116 -8.60 1.37 -16.28
N VAL A 117 -8.13 0.33 -15.60
CA VAL A 117 -6.73 -0.10 -15.66
C VAL A 117 -6.64 -1.16 -16.74
N ALA A 118 -6.16 -0.76 -17.91
CA ALA A 118 -5.94 -1.67 -19.03
C ALA A 118 -4.74 -2.60 -18.77
N ASN A 119 -4.74 -3.78 -19.38
CA ASN A 119 -3.60 -4.69 -19.31
C ASN A 119 -2.28 -3.99 -19.73
N GLY A 120 -1.23 -4.16 -18.92
CA GLY A 120 0.07 -3.52 -19.11
C GLY A 120 0.21 -2.14 -18.45
N ASN A 121 -0.87 -1.58 -17.88
CA ASN A 121 -0.81 -0.29 -17.17
C ASN A 121 -0.52 -0.45 -15.68
N THR A 122 -0.01 0.61 -15.06
CA THR A 122 0.37 0.65 -13.64
C THR A 122 -0.67 1.40 -12.80
N VAL A 123 -0.97 0.86 -11.62
CA VAL A 123 -1.64 1.59 -10.52
C VAL A 123 -0.57 2.02 -9.51
N ASN A 124 -0.47 3.32 -9.24
CA ASN A 124 0.50 3.85 -8.30
C ASN A 124 -0.11 4.01 -6.90
N TYR A 125 0.53 3.42 -5.89
CA TYR A 125 0.21 3.62 -4.48
C TYR A 125 1.15 4.68 -3.90
N ALA A 126 0.74 5.95 -3.94
CA ALA A 126 1.54 7.06 -3.44
C ALA A 126 1.16 7.42 -2.00
N ALA A 127 2.18 7.71 -1.18
CA ALA A 127 1.97 8.14 0.20
C ALA A 127 1.91 9.67 0.29
N GLY A 128 0.95 10.20 1.07
CA GLY A 128 0.90 11.63 1.41
C GLY A 128 1.95 12.02 2.47
N LYS A 129 2.05 13.31 2.81
CA LYS A 129 3.11 13.86 3.70
C LYS A 129 3.31 13.13 5.03
N ASN A 130 2.24 12.61 5.62
CA ASN A 130 2.23 11.96 6.95
C ASN A 130 1.96 10.45 6.88
N LEU A 131 1.87 9.89 5.68
CA LEU A 131 1.66 8.46 5.44
C LEU A 131 2.95 7.87 4.87
N THR A 132 3.26 6.64 5.25
CA THR A 132 4.27 5.79 4.61
C THR A 132 3.55 4.63 3.93
N VAL A 133 4.00 4.30 2.72
CA VAL A 133 3.62 3.08 2.02
C VAL A 133 4.89 2.28 1.77
N LYS A 134 4.98 1.09 2.37
CA LYS A 134 6.07 0.14 2.14
C LYS A 134 5.57 -0.94 1.18
N GLN A 135 6.30 -1.15 0.08
CA GLN A 135 6.05 -2.23 -0.88
C GLN A 135 7.06 -3.35 -0.67
N GLU A 136 6.56 -4.57 -0.58
CA GLU A 136 7.38 -5.79 -0.55
C GLU A 136 6.84 -6.76 -1.60
N ILE A 137 7.72 -7.23 -2.49
CA ILE A 137 7.37 -8.12 -3.60
C ILE A 137 8.18 -9.40 -3.47
N ASN A 138 7.48 -10.53 -3.31
CA ASN A 138 8.07 -11.84 -3.46
C ASN A 138 7.82 -12.36 -4.89
N GLN A 139 8.75 -12.04 -5.79
CA GLN A 139 8.65 -12.39 -7.21
C GLN A 139 8.55 -13.90 -7.48
N SER A 140 9.08 -14.74 -6.59
CA SER A 140 9.11 -16.20 -6.79
C SER A 140 7.73 -16.84 -6.74
N ILE A 141 6.80 -16.24 -5.98
CA ILE A 141 5.43 -16.73 -5.80
C ILE A 141 4.38 -15.71 -6.26
N GLY A 142 4.80 -14.56 -6.79
CA GLY A 142 3.90 -13.50 -7.26
C GLY A 142 3.18 -12.73 -6.15
N GLU A 143 3.61 -12.86 -4.89
CA GLU A 143 2.99 -12.17 -3.74
C GLU A 143 3.49 -10.72 -3.65
N GLN A 144 2.54 -9.80 -3.38
CA GLN A 144 2.81 -8.38 -3.20
C GLN A 144 2.10 -7.88 -1.96
N THR A 145 2.85 -7.31 -1.03
CA THR A 145 2.34 -6.74 0.21
C THR A 145 2.59 -5.24 0.23
N TYR A 146 1.54 -4.47 0.50
CA TYR A 146 1.59 -3.03 0.67
C TYR A 146 1.18 -2.69 2.10
N THR A 147 2.13 -2.20 2.89
CA THR A 147 1.89 -1.83 4.29
C THR A 147 1.76 -0.32 4.40
N TYR A 148 0.69 0.13 5.06
CA TYR A 148 0.39 1.54 5.30
C TYR A 148 0.66 1.86 6.78
N SER A 149 1.39 2.93 7.04
CA SER A 149 1.68 3.39 8.41
C SER A 149 1.75 4.91 8.47
N LEU A 150 1.52 5.49 9.66
CA LEU A 150 1.80 6.91 9.88
C LEU A 150 3.31 7.12 10.02
N ASN A 151 3.78 8.29 9.57
CA ASN A 151 5.17 8.71 9.81
C ASN A 151 5.40 8.94 11.31
N SER A 152 6.58 8.59 11.81
CA SER A 152 6.98 8.92 13.19
C SER A 152 7.01 10.43 13.41
N ASP A 153 7.42 11.17 12.38
CA ASP A 153 7.47 12.62 12.35
C ASP A 153 6.30 13.14 11.50
N LEU A 154 5.27 13.66 12.16
CA LEU A 154 4.11 14.23 11.50
C LEU A 154 4.34 15.73 11.26
N GLY A 155 4.32 16.14 9.99
CA GLY A 155 4.57 17.52 9.55
C GLY A 155 3.30 18.24 9.09
N GLY A 156 3.30 19.58 9.20
CA GLY A 156 2.22 20.43 8.70
C GLY A 156 0.88 20.25 9.42
N ILE A 157 0.89 19.74 10.66
CA ILE A 157 -0.28 19.64 11.53
C ILE A 157 -0.33 20.90 12.40
N THR A 158 -1.40 21.66 12.32
CA THR A 158 -1.60 22.89 13.13
C THR A 158 -2.39 22.63 14.41
N SER A 159 -3.24 21.60 14.42
CA SER A 159 -4.09 21.25 15.57
C SER A 159 -4.36 19.75 15.63
N ILE A 160 -4.46 19.20 16.85
CA ILE A 160 -4.94 17.84 17.09
C ILE A 160 -6.20 17.93 17.96
N THR A 161 -7.34 17.49 17.44
CA THR A 161 -8.61 17.45 18.17
C THR A 161 -8.97 16.01 18.55
N ASN A 162 -9.40 15.80 19.79
CA ASN A 162 -10.01 14.55 20.21
C ASN A 162 -11.54 14.68 20.14
N ASN A 163 -12.09 14.54 18.94
CA ASN A 163 -13.53 14.46 18.67
C ASN A 163 -14.38 15.56 19.34
N GLY A 164 -13.94 16.82 19.27
CA GLY A 164 -14.69 17.99 19.77
C GLY A 164 -14.44 18.38 21.23
N GLY A 165 -13.55 17.70 21.94
CA GLY A 165 -13.09 18.12 23.27
C GLY A 165 -11.97 19.17 23.26
N THR A 166 -11.26 19.27 24.38
CA THR A 166 -10.05 20.10 24.52
C THR A 166 -9.08 19.87 23.35
N THR A 167 -8.57 20.97 22.78
CA THR A 167 -7.68 20.95 21.61
C THR A 167 -6.32 21.55 21.97
N MET A 168 -5.24 20.90 21.54
CA MET A 168 -3.87 21.41 21.62
C MET A 168 -3.45 21.99 20.27
N HIS A 169 -3.01 23.25 20.28
CA HIS A 169 -2.49 23.94 19.10
C HIS A 169 -0.97 24.11 19.21
N PHE A 170 -0.30 23.94 18.08
CA PHE A 170 1.15 24.12 17.94
C PHE A 170 1.40 25.35 17.05
N ASP A 171 1.57 26.50 17.69
CA ASP A 171 1.93 27.74 17.01
C ASP A 171 3.45 27.89 16.93
N PRO A 172 4.00 28.77 16.07
CA PRO A 172 5.44 28.95 15.92
C PRO A 172 6.18 29.25 17.24
N ASP A 173 5.54 29.99 18.16
CA ASP A 173 6.15 30.48 19.40
C ASP A 173 5.45 29.98 20.68
N ASN A 174 4.33 29.26 20.58
CA ASN A 174 3.57 28.84 21.76
C ASN A 174 2.84 27.49 21.54
N ILE A 175 2.55 26.81 22.65
CA ILE A 175 1.60 25.70 22.69
C ILE A 175 0.40 26.18 23.49
N SER A 176 -0.80 26.09 22.92
CA SER A 176 -2.03 26.51 23.59
C SER A 176 -3.02 25.36 23.74
N ILE A 177 -3.77 25.40 24.84
CA ILE A 177 -4.88 24.50 25.14
C ILE A 177 -6.16 25.32 25.09
N THR A 178 -7.12 24.89 24.27
CA THR A 178 -8.42 25.59 24.11
C THR A 178 -9.58 24.62 24.26
N GLY A 179 -10.75 25.14 24.63
CA GLY A 179 -11.96 24.33 24.84
C GLY A 179 -11.99 23.55 26.16
N GLY A 180 -11.10 23.86 27.12
CA GLY A 180 -11.06 23.20 28.43
C GLY A 180 -9.91 23.69 29.32
N ASN A 181 -9.76 23.05 30.49
CA ASN A 181 -8.69 23.32 31.44
C ASN A 181 -7.44 22.47 31.15
N LEU A 182 -6.28 22.89 31.66
CA LEU A 182 -5.09 22.06 31.77
C LEU A 182 -5.11 21.30 33.11
N ASP A 183 -5.15 19.97 33.05
CA ASP A 183 -5.02 19.08 34.21
C ASP A 183 -3.71 18.28 34.10
N LEU A 184 -2.90 18.30 35.16
CA LEU A 184 -1.61 17.61 35.26
C LEU A 184 -1.68 16.34 36.12
N GLY A 185 -2.88 15.92 36.55
CA GLY A 185 -3.07 14.70 37.34
C GLY A 185 -2.36 14.72 38.69
N GLY A 186 -2.26 15.90 39.32
CA GLY A 186 -1.54 16.10 40.58
C GLY A 186 -0.01 16.21 40.46
N ASN A 187 0.54 16.22 39.25
CA ASN A 187 1.98 16.45 39.05
C ASN A 187 2.36 17.93 39.25
N ASN A 188 3.63 18.16 39.59
CA ASN A 188 4.19 19.50 39.77
C ASN A 188 4.44 20.21 38.42
N ILE A 189 4.25 21.52 38.40
CA ILE A 189 4.79 22.41 37.35
C ILE A 189 6.15 22.90 37.82
N THR A 190 7.22 22.49 37.13
CA THR A 190 8.59 22.90 37.45
C THR A 190 9.09 23.96 36.47
N ASN A 191 10.15 24.69 36.85
CA ASN A 191 10.77 25.75 36.04
C ASN A 191 9.81 26.88 35.59
N LEU A 192 8.73 27.10 36.35
CA LEU A 192 7.84 28.22 36.15
C LEU A 192 8.56 29.53 36.53
N LYS A 193 8.78 30.40 35.55
CA LYS A 193 9.31 31.76 35.81
C LYS A 193 8.32 32.55 36.68
N SER A 194 8.84 33.54 37.41
CA SER A 194 7.99 34.41 38.22
C SER A 194 6.94 35.09 37.34
N GLY A 195 5.72 35.17 37.85
CA GLY A 195 4.62 35.85 37.17
C GLY A 195 4.76 37.37 37.17
N GLY A 196 5.66 37.93 37.99
CA GLY A 196 5.85 39.36 38.16
C GLY A 196 4.59 40.05 38.70
N ASP A 197 4.24 41.19 38.12
CA ASP A 197 3.09 42.02 38.53
C ASP A 197 1.88 41.88 37.58
N VAL A 198 1.90 40.90 36.68
CA VAL A 198 0.80 40.65 35.74
C VAL A 198 -0.23 39.72 36.38
N ILE A 199 -1.47 40.20 36.51
CA ILE A 199 -2.52 39.55 37.32
C ILE A 199 -2.94 38.15 36.85
N ASN A 200 -2.75 37.84 35.56
CA ASN A 200 -3.13 36.54 34.97
C ASN A 200 -1.93 35.60 34.74
N ASN A 201 -0.74 35.98 35.19
CA ASN A 201 0.39 35.07 35.20
C ASN A 201 0.30 34.13 36.42
N ALA A 202 0.74 32.89 36.25
CA ALA A 202 0.87 31.97 37.37
C ALA A 202 2.01 32.41 38.29
N ALA A 203 1.78 32.40 39.61
CA ALA A 203 2.79 32.64 40.62
C ALA A 203 3.60 31.36 40.87
N ASN A 204 4.93 31.47 40.91
CA ASN A 204 5.77 30.37 41.36
C ASN A 204 5.99 30.42 42.89
N ILE A 205 6.65 29.41 43.46
CA ILE A 205 6.90 29.37 44.92
C ILE A 205 7.74 30.55 45.42
N GLY A 206 8.61 31.11 44.58
CA GLY A 206 9.38 32.31 44.87
C GLY A 206 8.48 33.54 45.01
N ASP A 207 7.50 33.69 44.13
CA ASP A 207 6.47 34.73 44.23
C ASP A 207 5.66 34.57 45.51
N VAL A 208 5.19 33.38 45.83
CA VAL A 208 4.44 33.12 47.07
C VAL A 208 5.27 33.49 48.29
N THR A 209 6.55 33.11 48.32
CA THR A 209 7.47 33.44 49.43
C THR A 209 7.67 34.95 49.55
N ARG A 210 7.89 35.65 48.43
CA ARG A 210 8.06 37.11 48.39
C ARG A 210 6.79 37.84 48.84
N ILE A 211 5.63 37.45 48.32
CA ILE A 211 4.33 38.02 48.66
C ILE A 211 4.02 37.79 50.13
N SER A 212 4.26 36.57 50.63
CA SER A 212 4.06 36.24 52.04
C SER A 212 4.90 37.15 52.94
N LYS A 213 6.14 37.46 52.58
CA LYS A 213 7.02 38.35 53.37
C LYS A 213 6.64 39.81 53.24
N ALA A 214 6.21 40.26 52.06
CA ALA A 214 5.86 41.66 51.81
C ALA A 214 4.59 42.10 52.56
N ASN A 215 3.67 41.18 52.81
CA ASN A 215 2.39 41.47 53.47
C ASN A 215 2.37 41.06 54.96
N GLU A 216 3.46 40.48 55.47
CA GLU A 216 3.58 40.13 56.87
C GLU A 216 4.07 41.34 57.67
N LYS A 217 3.46 41.55 58.84
CA LYS A 217 3.83 42.58 59.80
C LYS A 217 3.61 42.04 61.22
N HIS A 218 4.65 42.04 62.05
CA HIS A 218 4.58 41.61 63.45
C HIS A 218 5.34 42.55 64.39
N ILE A 219 5.03 42.45 65.69
CA ILE A 219 5.79 43.16 66.71
C ILE A 219 7.20 42.59 66.78
N LYS A 220 8.20 43.48 66.73
CA LYS A 220 9.61 43.11 66.84
C LYS A 220 9.83 42.23 68.07
N PRO A 221 10.39 41.02 67.93
CA PRO A 221 10.68 40.19 69.09
C PRO A 221 11.67 40.90 70.03
N GLY A 222 11.36 40.93 71.33
CA GLY A 222 12.20 41.58 72.33
C GLY A 222 11.48 41.84 73.64
N GLU A 223 12.23 42.28 74.63
CA GLU A 223 11.68 42.81 75.87
C GLU A 223 11.33 44.29 75.70
N TYR A 224 10.20 44.69 76.28
CA TYR A 224 9.71 46.05 76.23
C TYR A 224 9.50 46.58 77.65
N ALA A 225 10.09 47.73 77.94
CA ALA A 225 9.96 48.39 79.23
C ALA A 225 8.77 49.36 79.26
N VAL A 226 8.20 49.55 80.44
CA VAL A 226 7.23 50.61 80.70
C VAL A 226 7.97 51.94 80.82
N ASP A 227 7.52 52.95 80.09
CA ASP A 227 8.08 54.30 80.16
C ASP A 227 7.56 55.09 81.39
N ASN A 228 8.13 56.27 81.61
CA ASN A 228 7.74 57.16 82.72
C ASN A 228 6.27 57.65 82.67
N ASN A 229 5.60 57.44 81.54
CA ASN A 229 4.20 57.77 81.29
C ASN A 229 3.27 56.55 81.45
N GLY A 230 3.77 55.39 81.89
CA GLY A 230 2.97 54.17 82.05
C GLY A 230 2.57 53.55 80.71
N LYS A 231 3.39 53.71 79.67
CA LYS A 231 3.17 53.14 78.35
C LYS A 231 4.26 52.15 77.97
N VAL A 232 3.90 51.15 77.17
CA VAL A 232 4.83 50.27 76.48
C VAL A 232 4.68 50.53 74.99
N THR A 233 5.75 50.94 74.33
CA THR A 233 5.78 51.17 72.88
C THR A 233 6.50 50.03 72.19
N MET A 234 5.83 49.37 71.27
CA MET A 234 6.34 48.26 70.49
C MET A 234 6.47 48.66 69.03
N THR A 235 7.58 48.31 68.39
CA THR A 235 7.82 48.60 66.98
C THR A 235 7.41 47.42 66.12
N TYR A 236 6.87 47.69 64.93
CA TYR A 236 6.61 46.64 63.95
C TYR A 236 7.84 46.34 63.09
N VAL A 237 7.98 45.09 62.68
CA VAL A 237 8.89 44.63 61.63
C VAL A 237 8.09 43.94 60.51
N ASP A 238 8.64 43.93 59.30
CA ASP A 238 8.09 43.21 58.15
C ASP A 238 8.42 41.71 58.22
N GLY A 239 7.93 40.93 57.25
CA GLY A 239 8.24 39.50 57.11
C GLY A 239 9.72 39.18 56.84
N ASN A 240 10.57 40.19 56.67
CA ASN A 240 12.03 40.06 56.59
C ASN A 240 12.73 40.53 57.89
N ASN A 241 11.98 40.78 58.97
CA ASN A 241 12.45 41.34 60.24
C ASN A 241 13.09 42.74 60.10
N LYS A 242 12.70 43.52 59.10
CA LYS A 242 13.13 44.91 58.95
C LYS A 242 12.10 45.82 59.62
N ASP A 243 12.58 46.82 60.36
CA ASP A 243 11.71 47.78 61.04
C ASP A 243 10.76 48.45 60.02
N VAL A 244 9.46 48.45 60.33
CA VAL A 244 8.45 49.15 59.54
C VAL A 244 8.41 50.60 60.00
N PRO A 245 8.79 51.57 59.15
CA PRO A 245 8.90 52.96 59.58
C PRO A 245 7.57 53.53 60.05
N ASN A 246 7.61 54.28 61.16
CA ASN A 246 6.47 55.02 61.71
C ASN A 246 5.27 54.17 62.16
N GLU A 247 5.44 52.86 62.29
CA GLU A 247 4.40 51.93 62.73
C GLU A 247 4.76 51.39 64.12
N THR A 248 3.95 51.74 65.11
CA THR A 248 4.09 51.24 66.48
C THR A 248 2.75 50.81 67.05
N ALA A 249 2.79 49.85 67.97
CA ALA A 249 1.66 49.52 68.84
C ALA A 249 2.00 50.03 70.25
N VAL A 250 1.04 50.69 70.89
CA VAL A 250 1.24 51.28 72.22
C VAL A 250 0.21 50.70 73.18
N ILE A 251 0.69 50.08 74.25
CA ILE A 251 -0.16 49.69 75.38
C ILE A 251 -0.08 50.82 76.41
N THR A 252 -1.23 51.33 76.83
CA THR A 252 -1.34 52.46 77.78
C THR A 252 -2.03 52.04 79.07
N GLY A 253 -1.82 52.80 80.15
CA GLY A 253 -2.51 52.56 81.43
C GLY A 253 -1.84 51.49 82.28
N ILE A 254 -0.54 51.23 82.04
CA ILE A 254 0.26 50.33 82.87
C ILE A 254 0.70 51.11 84.11
N ALA A 255 0.49 50.53 85.29
CA ALA A 255 0.91 51.12 86.55
C ALA A 255 2.42 51.39 86.52
N LYS A 256 2.84 52.57 86.98
CA LYS A 256 4.27 52.89 87.12
C LYS A 256 4.88 51.89 88.09
N GLN A 257 6.13 51.49 87.84
CA GLN A 257 6.85 50.52 88.66
C GLN A 257 7.13 51.00 90.11
N ASP A 258 6.59 52.16 90.49
CA ASP A 258 6.56 52.66 91.87
C ASP A 258 5.43 51.99 92.66
N LEU A 259 5.62 50.71 92.98
CA LEU A 259 5.05 50.14 94.21
C LEU A 259 5.99 50.52 95.36
N SER A 260 5.93 51.78 95.78
CA SER A 260 6.53 52.23 97.05
C SER A 260 5.69 51.80 98.24
#